data_AF-A0A1E7ETE6-F1
#
_entry.id   AF-A0A1E7ETE6-F1
#
_cell.length_a   1.000
_cell.length_b   1.000
_cell.length_c   1.000
_cell.angle_alpha   90.00
_cell.angle_beta   90.00
_cell.angle_gamma   90.00
#
_symmetry.space_group_name_H-M   'P 1'
#
loop_
_entity.id
_entity.type
_entity.pdbx_description
1 polymer ?
#
loop_
_entity_poly.entity_id
_entity_poly.type
_entity_poly.pdbx_seq_one_letter_code
_entity_poly.pdbx_strand_id
1 'polypeptide(L)'
;MVSSARQKSPDFDGVKDANDYDDSKCGLYLATSSTSDPDEEQTKWGVYAGKDIESDSPIGYGDVAIHTFHFMANNIWMDTETEEIMDDLDKNELANIVDWFEQFVWVPNSSGGQYELKDTNNGAKIVTAIPGTGVLGGYNPKMTNADWNHSSAYHRDAWNEYPEEAHPGRGAYTNYFGLELASKEVIPAGREIFVEYGDNWQDENGDKEKESLTKKDYGRVDQTIEKMIQFFHKHESKLDEGSKKKIYEFLRRDVMLAAAGSEKGKQIHKMLPDDPAELKDILEDGGSFASKAPGSVRSIEWLEANGLCMDNIKPGPSTIPYAGRGAFATRDIKEGNLVSPVPLIHISDETVLDMHPVESVSYRNDPDDEAESLFVRESDERIGIQLLMNYCFGHPESSMIFFPTGAVASYINHGSSKEKVNAKIVWSDHPNNHKDWLDEELQPFNSMGGLVLEIVATKDIKEGEEGKRTTESIFVYYL
;
A
#
# COMPACT_ATOMS: atom_id res chain seq x y z
N MET A 1 49.75 -2.46 -9.83
CA MET A 1 49.44 -1.31 -8.95
C MET A 1 48.53 -0.37 -9.72
N VAL A 2 47.22 -0.58 -9.61
CA VAL A 2 46.20 0.34 -10.11
C VAL A 2 45.38 0.71 -8.88
N SER A 3 45.59 1.92 -8.39
CA SER A 3 44.89 2.50 -7.25
C SER A 3 43.48 2.87 -7.71
N SER A 4 42.50 2.00 -7.48
CA SER A 4 41.09 2.36 -7.59
C SER A 4 40.72 3.22 -6.38
N ALA A 5 40.67 4.53 -6.58
CA ALA A 5 40.02 5.43 -5.62
C ALA A 5 38.53 5.03 -5.56
N ARG A 6 38.12 4.34 -4.50
CA ARG A 6 36.71 4.22 -4.13
C ARG A 6 36.21 5.63 -3.90
N GLN A 7 35.29 6.08 -4.74
CA GLN A 7 34.44 7.23 -4.48
C GLN A 7 33.77 6.95 -3.13
N LYS A 8 34.10 7.74 -2.10
CA LYS A 8 33.33 7.73 -0.87
C LYS A 8 31.90 8.13 -1.23
N SER A 9 30.93 7.29 -0.88
CA SER A 9 29.53 7.71 -0.81
C SER A 9 29.46 9.01 -0.01
N PRO A 10 28.54 9.94 -0.36
CA PRO A 10 28.25 11.05 0.52
C PRO A 10 27.87 10.49 1.90
N ASP A 11 28.55 10.97 2.94
CA ASP A 11 28.22 10.65 4.33
C ASP A 11 26.76 11.10 4.59
N PHE A 12 25.83 10.15 4.64
CA PHE A 12 24.45 10.34 5.11
C PHE A 12 24.38 10.33 6.65
N ASP A 13 25.46 10.70 7.33
CA ASP A 13 25.49 10.96 8.78
C ASP A 13 24.74 12.25 9.16
N GLY A 14 24.07 12.88 8.19
CA GLY A 14 23.04 13.89 8.44
C GLY A 14 21.76 13.26 8.98
N VAL A 15 21.84 12.57 10.12
CA VAL A 15 20.70 12.46 11.03
C VAL A 15 20.37 13.90 11.42
N LYS A 16 19.47 14.54 10.66
CA LYS A 16 18.78 15.72 11.17
C LYS A 16 18.22 15.29 12.52
N ASP A 17 18.61 15.99 13.58
CA ASP A 17 18.05 15.84 14.91
C ASP A 17 16.53 15.77 14.80
N ALA A 18 15.96 14.57 14.92
CA ALA A 18 14.52 14.29 14.93
C ALA A 18 13.90 14.70 16.29
N ASN A 19 14.44 15.74 16.92
CA ASN A 19 14.24 16.09 18.33
C ASN A 19 13.10 17.10 18.56
N ASP A 20 12.07 17.12 17.71
CA ASP A 20 10.84 17.87 18.01
C ASP A 20 9.58 17.15 17.51
N TYR A 21 9.66 15.83 17.33
CA TYR A 21 8.46 15.02 17.14
C TYR A 21 7.87 14.73 18.52
N ASP A 22 6.62 15.13 18.71
CA ASP A 22 5.79 14.61 19.78
C ASP A 22 5.54 13.11 19.50
N ASP A 23 6.50 12.27 19.89
CA ASP A 23 6.48 10.80 19.70
C ASP A 23 5.29 10.12 20.41
N SER A 24 4.48 10.89 21.16
CA SER A 24 3.21 10.40 21.70
C SER A 24 2.10 10.30 20.65
N LYS A 25 2.19 11.03 19.53
CA LYS A 25 1.15 11.06 18.50
C LYS A 25 1.41 10.07 17.38
N CYS A 26 0.35 9.46 16.86
CA CYS A 26 0.46 8.54 15.75
C CYS A 26 0.82 9.29 14.46
N GLY A 27 1.86 8.87 13.75
CA GLY A 27 2.29 9.49 12.50
C GLY A 27 1.54 8.99 11.27
N LEU A 28 0.99 7.77 11.31
CA LEU A 28 0.20 7.17 10.24
C LEU A 28 -0.99 6.40 10.81
N TYR A 29 -2.17 6.63 10.26
CA TYR A 29 -3.40 5.92 10.63
C TYR A 29 -3.88 5.03 9.49
N LEU A 30 -4.36 3.84 9.83
CA LEU A 30 -5.18 3.01 8.96
C LEU A 30 -6.65 3.33 9.24
N ALA A 31 -7.42 3.71 8.24
CA ALA A 31 -8.86 3.97 8.38
C ALA A 31 -9.60 3.66 7.07
N THR A 32 -10.93 3.77 7.06
CA THR A 32 -11.71 3.67 5.82
C THR A 32 -11.23 4.70 4.81
N SER A 33 -10.82 4.24 3.64
CA SER A 33 -10.38 5.07 2.51
C SER A 33 -11.49 5.99 2.03
N SER A 34 -11.13 7.17 1.52
CA SER A 34 -12.07 8.05 0.82
C SER A 34 -12.56 7.49 -0.50
N THR A 35 -11.95 6.40 -0.99
CA THR A 35 -12.36 5.70 -2.21
C THR A 35 -13.29 4.52 -1.94
N SER A 36 -13.60 4.26 -0.66
CA SER A 36 -14.63 3.30 -0.29
C SER A 36 -16.00 3.83 -0.69
N ASP A 37 -16.76 3.04 -1.45
CA ASP A 37 -18.16 3.36 -1.75
C ASP A 37 -19.02 2.94 -0.55
N PRO A 38 -19.85 3.82 0.03
CA PRO A 38 -20.73 3.47 1.14
C PRO A 38 -21.84 2.47 0.76
N ASP A 39 -22.16 2.33 -0.52
CA ASP A 39 -23.14 1.38 -1.04
C ASP A 39 -22.51 0.03 -1.41
N GLU A 40 -21.17 -0.03 -1.50
CA GLU A 40 -20.46 -1.31 -1.59
C GLU A 40 -20.49 -2.00 -0.22
N GLU A 41 -20.72 -3.31 -0.22
CA GLU A 41 -20.69 -4.12 1.02
C GLU A 41 -19.28 -4.17 1.65
N GLN A 42 -18.28 -3.57 1.01
CA GLN A 42 -16.86 -3.79 1.28
C GLN A 42 -16.18 -2.48 1.61
N THR A 43 -15.65 -2.40 2.83
CA THR A 43 -14.88 -1.23 3.24
C THR A 43 -13.46 -1.32 2.71
N LYS A 44 -13.06 -0.36 1.89
CA LYS A 44 -11.66 -0.22 1.45
C LYS A 44 -10.85 0.47 2.54
N TRP A 45 -9.68 -0.07 2.88
CA TRP A 45 -8.74 0.57 3.80
C TRP A 45 -7.87 1.59 3.07
N GLY A 46 -7.51 2.66 3.78
CA GLY A 46 -6.60 3.70 3.33
C GLY A 46 -5.65 4.12 4.45
N VAL A 47 -4.50 4.67 4.07
CA VAL A 47 -3.50 5.19 5.00
C VAL A 47 -3.60 6.71 5.06
N TYR A 48 -3.67 7.27 6.25
CA TYR A 48 -3.78 8.70 6.50
C TYR A 48 -2.56 9.24 7.24
N ALA A 49 -2.09 10.41 6.85
CA ALA A 49 -1.04 11.11 7.57
C ALA A 49 -1.57 11.61 8.93
N GLY A 50 -0.96 11.21 10.04
CA GLY A 50 -1.31 11.70 11.38
C GLY A 50 -0.62 13.02 11.75
N LYS A 51 0.31 13.48 10.90
CA LYS A 51 1.05 14.73 11.01
C LYS A 51 1.42 15.21 9.61
N ASP A 52 1.86 16.46 9.49
CA ASP A 52 2.39 16.97 8.23
C ASP A 52 3.63 16.16 7.83
N ILE A 53 3.66 15.71 6.57
CA ILE A 53 4.80 15.04 5.94
C ILE A 53 5.36 16.01 4.91
N GLU A 54 6.61 16.42 5.10
CA GLU A 54 7.32 17.29 4.17
C GLU A 54 7.49 16.64 2.80
N SER A 55 7.68 17.42 1.74
CA SER A 55 8.00 16.89 0.41
C SER A 55 9.30 16.08 0.42
N ASP A 56 9.37 15.04 -0.42
CA ASP A 56 10.53 14.15 -0.59
C ASP A 56 10.97 13.47 0.72
N SER A 57 10.02 13.28 1.65
CA SER A 57 10.27 12.65 2.94
C SER A 57 9.65 11.24 2.99
N PRO A 58 10.28 10.29 3.71
CA PRO A 58 9.72 8.96 3.89
C PRO A 58 8.31 9.00 4.51
N ILE A 59 7.43 8.16 4.01
CA ILE A 59 6.09 7.94 4.54
C ILE A 59 6.13 6.67 5.39
N GLY A 60 6.15 6.85 6.71
CA GLY A 60 6.26 5.74 7.64
C GLY A 60 7.65 5.11 7.62
N TYR A 61 7.70 3.80 7.85
CA TYR A 61 8.94 3.02 7.85
C TYR A 61 8.96 2.05 6.66
N GLY A 62 10.15 1.80 6.11
CA GLY A 62 10.31 0.88 5.00
C GLY A 62 9.97 -0.57 5.33
N ASP A 63 9.31 -1.26 4.40
CA ASP A 63 8.88 -2.64 4.57
C ASP A 63 9.78 -3.65 3.86
N VAL A 64 9.51 -4.94 4.06
CA VAL A 64 10.12 -6.01 3.27
C VAL A 64 9.55 -6.03 1.85
N ALA A 65 10.38 -6.43 0.90
CA ALA A 65 9.95 -6.78 -0.45
C ALA A 65 10.18 -8.28 -0.64
N ILE A 66 9.13 -9.00 -1.02
CA ILE A 66 9.15 -10.46 -1.11
C ILE A 66 8.90 -10.84 -2.57
N HIS A 67 9.97 -11.24 -3.26
CA HIS A 67 9.88 -11.64 -4.66
C HIS A 67 9.29 -13.05 -4.78
N THR A 68 8.30 -13.18 -5.66
CA THR A 68 7.82 -14.47 -6.16
C THR A 68 8.33 -14.66 -7.58
N PHE A 69 8.76 -15.88 -7.87
CA PHE A 69 9.41 -16.24 -9.13
C PHE A 69 8.44 -17.02 -9.99
N HIS A 70 8.18 -16.58 -11.22
CA HIS A 70 7.30 -17.30 -12.15
C HIS A 70 5.93 -17.60 -11.53
N PHE A 71 5.37 -16.70 -10.74
CA PHE A 71 4.24 -17.01 -9.85
C PHE A 71 3.03 -17.56 -10.61
N MET A 72 2.55 -16.85 -11.63
CA MET A 72 1.53 -17.36 -12.55
C MET A 72 1.98 -18.63 -13.30
N ALA A 73 3.21 -18.64 -13.83
CA ALA A 73 3.76 -19.77 -14.58
C ALA A 73 3.83 -21.09 -13.80
N ASN A 74 3.99 -21.05 -12.48
CA ASN A 74 3.92 -22.25 -11.63
C ASN A 74 2.49 -22.82 -11.52
N ASN A 75 1.47 -22.03 -11.88
CA ASN A 75 0.05 -22.31 -11.68
C ASN A 75 -0.73 -22.47 -12.99
N ILE A 76 -0.09 -22.33 -14.15
CA ILE A 76 -0.66 -22.61 -15.48
C ILE A 76 0.15 -23.69 -16.19
N TRP A 77 -0.49 -24.49 -17.03
CA TRP A 77 0.15 -25.56 -17.79
C TRP A 77 -0.40 -25.61 -19.21
N MET A 78 0.27 -26.33 -20.11
CA MET A 78 -0.23 -26.58 -21.45
C MET A 78 -1.05 -27.88 -21.47
N ASP A 79 -2.27 -27.82 -21.99
CA ASP A 79 -3.06 -29.02 -22.23
C ASP A 79 -2.46 -29.78 -23.42
N THR A 80 -2.03 -31.03 -23.17
CA THR A 80 -1.34 -31.84 -24.18
C THR A 80 -2.25 -32.34 -25.30
N GLU A 81 -3.57 -32.34 -25.10
CA GLU A 81 -4.54 -32.76 -26.10
C GLU A 81 -4.96 -31.61 -27.02
N THR A 82 -5.14 -30.42 -26.46
CA THR A 82 -5.59 -29.24 -27.23
C THR A 82 -4.46 -28.32 -27.67
N GLU A 83 -3.27 -28.45 -27.08
CA GLU A 83 -2.16 -27.50 -27.21
C GLU A 83 -2.52 -26.07 -26.76
N GLU A 84 -3.59 -25.94 -25.95
CA GLU A 84 -4.01 -24.67 -25.36
C GLU A 84 -3.33 -24.46 -24.01
N ILE A 85 -3.06 -23.19 -23.67
CA ILE A 85 -2.59 -22.83 -22.34
C ILE A 85 -3.81 -22.85 -21.41
N MET A 86 -3.72 -23.59 -20.30
CA MET A 86 -4.74 -23.62 -19.26
C MET A 86 -4.59 -22.42 -18.34
N ASP A 87 -4.66 -21.22 -18.91
CA ASP A 87 -4.75 -19.93 -18.21
C ASP A 87 -6.19 -19.43 -18.09
N ASP A 88 -7.15 -20.16 -18.66
CA ASP A 88 -8.57 -19.88 -18.56
C ASP A 88 -8.97 -19.83 -17.08
N LEU A 89 -9.12 -18.60 -16.61
CA LEU A 89 -9.53 -18.25 -15.26
C LEU A 89 -10.81 -19.01 -14.89
N ASP A 90 -11.75 -19.24 -15.79
CA ASP A 90 -12.98 -19.96 -15.44
C ASP A 90 -12.77 -21.47 -15.16
N LYS A 91 -11.60 -22.02 -15.53
CA LYS A 91 -11.29 -23.46 -15.42
C LYS A 91 -10.09 -23.77 -14.53
N ASN A 92 -9.19 -22.82 -14.31
CA ASN A 92 -7.99 -23.00 -13.50
C ASN A 92 -8.08 -22.16 -12.21
N GLU A 93 -8.54 -22.81 -11.15
CA GLU A 93 -8.71 -22.18 -9.84
C GLU A 93 -7.38 -21.65 -9.25
N LEU A 94 -6.25 -22.30 -9.51
CA LEU A 94 -4.95 -21.83 -9.02
C LEU A 94 -4.50 -20.56 -9.76
N ALA A 95 -4.68 -20.52 -11.08
CA ALA A 95 -4.40 -19.32 -11.87
C ALA A 95 -5.27 -18.14 -11.43
N ASN A 96 -6.55 -18.38 -11.10
CA ASN A 96 -7.44 -17.37 -10.52
C ASN A 96 -6.92 -16.79 -9.22
N ILE A 97 -6.50 -17.65 -8.29
CA ILE A 97 -5.99 -17.21 -6.99
C ILE A 97 -4.74 -16.36 -7.19
N VAL A 98 -3.88 -16.74 -8.14
CA VAL A 98 -2.70 -15.96 -8.49
C VAL A 98 -3.07 -14.62 -9.13
N ASP A 99 -3.97 -14.59 -10.11
CA ASP A 99 -4.43 -13.35 -10.75
C ASP A 99 -5.00 -12.39 -9.71
N TRP A 100 -5.91 -12.89 -8.87
CA TRP A 100 -6.49 -12.15 -7.75
C TRP A 100 -5.41 -11.58 -6.82
N PHE A 101 -4.46 -12.41 -6.38
CA PHE A 101 -3.39 -11.95 -5.51
C PHE A 101 -2.48 -10.93 -6.21
N GLU A 102 -2.20 -11.11 -7.51
CA GLU A 102 -1.37 -10.23 -8.33
C GLU A 102 -1.94 -8.82 -8.48
N GLN A 103 -3.26 -8.63 -8.30
CA GLN A 103 -3.88 -7.31 -8.22
C GLN A 103 -3.37 -6.47 -7.04
N PHE A 104 -2.73 -7.09 -6.05
CA PHE A 104 -2.27 -6.46 -4.81
C PHE A 104 -0.74 -6.43 -4.65
N VAL A 105 0.01 -6.96 -5.60
CA VAL A 105 1.47 -7.07 -5.51
C VAL A 105 2.19 -6.39 -6.68
N TRP A 106 3.40 -5.92 -6.42
CA TRP A 106 3.97 -4.70 -7.00
C TRP A 106 5.10 -4.92 -8.00
N VAL A 107 5.43 -3.81 -8.67
CA VAL A 107 6.45 -3.69 -9.72
C VAL A 107 7.83 -4.09 -9.17
N PRO A 108 8.49 -5.13 -9.74
CA PRO A 108 9.79 -5.60 -9.29
C PRO A 108 10.87 -4.50 -9.34
N ASN A 109 10.75 -3.56 -10.26
CA ASN A 109 11.70 -2.45 -10.46
C ASN A 109 11.95 -1.61 -9.20
N SER A 110 10.91 -1.36 -8.40
CA SER A 110 11.04 -0.54 -7.19
C SER A 110 11.83 -1.20 -6.08
N SER A 111 11.74 -2.52 -6.04
CA SER A 111 12.36 -3.34 -5.01
C SER A 111 13.76 -3.84 -5.38
N GLY A 112 14.12 -3.81 -6.67
CA GLY A 112 15.35 -4.41 -7.19
C GLY A 112 15.16 -5.84 -7.70
N GLY A 113 13.94 -6.38 -7.64
CA GLY A 113 13.63 -7.75 -8.07
C GLY A 113 13.92 -8.01 -9.54
N GLN A 114 13.91 -6.99 -10.41
CA GLN A 114 14.18 -7.14 -11.84
C GLN A 114 15.56 -7.70 -12.17
N TYR A 115 16.49 -7.74 -11.22
CA TYR A 115 17.82 -8.31 -11.40
C TYR A 115 17.92 -9.80 -11.03
N GLU A 116 16.86 -10.39 -10.48
CA GLU A 116 16.86 -11.77 -10.00
C GLU A 116 16.62 -12.81 -11.12
N LEU A 117 16.01 -12.41 -12.25
CA LEU A 117 15.85 -13.27 -13.43
C LEU A 117 16.53 -12.66 -14.66
N LYS A 118 17.23 -13.51 -15.43
CA LYS A 118 17.99 -13.09 -16.63
C LYS A 118 17.15 -13.06 -17.92
N ASP A 119 15.96 -13.66 -17.91
CA ASP A 119 15.19 -13.95 -19.11
C ASP A 119 13.83 -13.21 -19.16
N THR A 120 13.78 -12.02 -18.58
CA THR A 120 12.55 -11.22 -18.51
C THR A 120 12.01 -10.83 -19.88
N ASN A 121 12.86 -10.81 -20.91
CA ASN A 121 12.46 -10.53 -22.29
C ASN A 121 11.72 -11.70 -22.95
N ASN A 122 11.84 -12.92 -22.43
CA ASN A 122 11.16 -14.11 -22.96
C ASN A 122 10.04 -14.60 -22.01
N GLY A 123 9.44 -13.67 -21.26
CA GLY A 123 8.28 -13.95 -20.40
C GLY A 123 8.62 -14.36 -18.96
N ALA A 124 9.89 -14.36 -18.54
CA ALA A 124 10.22 -14.62 -17.15
C ALA A 124 9.70 -13.47 -16.26
N LYS A 125 8.79 -13.78 -15.34
CA LYS A 125 8.10 -12.79 -14.51
C LYS A 125 8.51 -12.90 -13.06
N ILE A 126 8.73 -11.76 -12.44
CA ILE A 126 8.85 -11.60 -10.99
C ILE A 126 7.74 -10.67 -10.55
N VAL A 127 7.09 -11.03 -9.47
CA VAL A 127 6.15 -10.14 -8.78
C VAL A 127 6.67 -9.92 -7.37
N THR A 128 6.45 -8.73 -6.82
CA THR A 128 6.97 -8.39 -5.48
C THR A 128 5.84 -8.06 -4.53
N ALA A 129 5.64 -8.90 -3.52
CA ALA A 129 4.74 -8.57 -2.43
C ALA A 129 5.43 -7.60 -1.47
N ILE A 130 4.80 -6.44 -1.22
CA ILE A 130 5.31 -5.40 -0.32
C ILE A 130 4.19 -5.04 0.65
N PRO A 131 4.23 -5.48 1.92
CA PRO A 131 3.18 -5.15 2.87
C PRO A 131 3.28 -3.68 3.30
N GLY A 132 2.40 -3.26 4.22
CA GLY A 132 2.34 -1.92 4.73
C GLY A 132 1.73 -0.93 3.76
N THR A 133 2.31 0.27 3.70
CA THR A 133 1.82 1.37 2.87
C THR A 133 1.88 1.07 1.37
N GLY A 134 2.69 0.08 0.96
CA GLY A 134 2.71 -0.41 -0.42
C GLY A 134 1.35 -0.91 -0.87
N VAL A 135 0.75 -1.82 -0.10
CA VAL A 135 -0.56 -2.41 -0.38
C VAL A 135 -1.73 -1.55 0.12
N LEU A 136 -1.58 -0.91 1.28
CA LEU A 136 -2.69 -0.22 1.95
C LEU A 136 -2.90 1.22 1.46
N GLY A 137 -1.97 1.77 0.69
CA GLY A 137 -2.12 3.07 0.07
C GLY A 137 -3.28 3.07 -0.93
N GLY A 138 -4.08 4.13 -0.96
CA GLY A 138 -5.12 4.24 -1.98
C GLY A 138 -4.50 4.43 -3.36
N TYR A 139 -5.14 3.93 -4.41
CA TYR A 139 -4.81 4.36 -5.78
C TYR A 139 -5.86 5.33 -6.28
N ASN A 140 -5.41 6.51 -6.72
CA ASN A 140 -6.18 7.32 -7.64
C ASN A 140 -5.21 8.20 -8.43
N PRO A 141 -5.14 8.07 -9.76
CA PRO A 141 -4.14 8.75 -10.59
C PRO A 141 -4.21 10.28 -10.49
N LYS A 142 -5.33 10.85 -10.01
CA LYS A 142 -5.51 12.29 -9.81
C LYS A 142 -5.13 12.76 -8.41
N MET A 143 -5.00 11.83 -7.48
CA MET A 143 -4.79 12.10 -6.05
C MET A 143 -3.40 11.70 -5.57
N THR A 144 -2.62 10.96 -6.37
CA THR A 144 -1.28 10.50 -6.01
C THR A 144 -0.45 11.61 -5.38
N ASN A 145 0.02 11.36 -4.16
CA ASN A 145 0.86 12.25 -3.37
C ASN A 145 2.08 11.52 -2.77
N ALA A 146 2.21 10.22 -3.04
CA ALA A 146 3.33 9.38 -2.67
C ALA A 146 3.83 8.56 -3.87
N ASP A 147 5.11 8.22 -3.87
CA ASP A 147 5.76 7.36 -4.87
C ASP A 147 6.83 6.48 -4.18
N TRP A 148 7.26 5.43 -4.86
CA TRP A 148 8.33 4.57 -4.36
C TRP A 148 9.65 5.33 -4.25
N ASN A 149 10.25 5.31 -3.06
CA ASN A 149 11.62 5.73 -2.88
C ASN A 149 12.56 4.61 -3.34
N HIS A 150 12.72 4.44 -4.65
CA HIS A 150 13.57 3.42 -5.26
C HIS A 150 14.97 3.37 -4.63
N SER A 151 15.54 4.53 -4.27
CA SER A 151 16.89 4.62 -3.71
C SER A 151 17.04 3.92 -2.36
N SER A 152 15.98 3.90 -1.54
CA SER A 152 15.96 3.20 -0.24
C SER A 152 16.23 1.70 -0.39
N ALA A 153 15.63 1.07 -1.41
CA ALA A 153 15.85 -0.33 -1.71
C ALA A 153 17.27 -0.63 -2.25
N TYR A 154 17.97 0.32 -2.86
CA TYR A 154 19.33 0.10 -3.36
C TYR A 154 20.43 0.43 -2.32
N HIS A 155 20.14 1.29 -1.36
CA HIS A 155 21.09 1.77 -0.34
C HIS A 155 20.85 1.12 1.03
N ARG A 156 20.57 -0.18 1.02
CA ARG A 156 20.30 -0.97 2.21
C ARG A 156 21.55 -1.21 3.06
N ASP A 157 21.47 -0.86 4.33
CA ASP A 157 22.47 -1.30 5.31
C ASP A 157 22.30 -2.79 5.62
N ALA A 158 23.40 -3.54 5.53
CA ALA A 158 23.47 -4.95 5.93
C ALA A 158 23.49 -5.06 7.46
N TRP A 159 22.31 -4.95 8.10
CA TRP A 159 22.18 -5.06 9.55
C TRP A 159 22.17 -6.52 10.00
N ASN A 160 23.22 -6.96 10.70
CA ASN A 160 23.36 -8.34 11.19
C ASN A 160 23.19 -9.42 10.11
N GLU A 161 23.38 -9.05 8.85
CA GLU A 161 23.36 -9.94 7.71
C GLU A 161 24.80 -10.34 7.39
N TYR A 162 25.05 -11.65 7.38
CA TYR A 162 26.35 -12.22 7.03
C TYR A 162 26.14 -13.14 5.82
N PRO A 163 26.01 -12.60 4.59
CA PRO A 163 25.65 -13.39 3.40
C PRO A 163 26.64 -14.52 3.09
N GLU A 164 27.90 -14.35 3.52
CA GLU A 164 28.97 -15.32 3.35
C GLU A 164 28.99 -16.40 4.43
N GLU A 165 28.25 -16.23 5.53
CA GLU A 165 28.19 -17.22 6.61
C GLU A 165 26.99 -18.17 6.42
N ALA A 166 27.22 -19.45 6.71
CA ALA A 166 26.14 -20.42 6.77
C ALA A 166 25.47 -20.35 8.16
N HIS A 167 24.17 -20.07 8.19
CA HIS A 167 23.37 -20.09 9.42
C HIS A 167 21.96 -20.64 9.14
N PRO A 168 21.23 -21.13 10.17
CA PRO A 168 19.93 -21.78 9.97
C PRO A 168 18.85 -20.89 9.37
N GLY A 169 18.92 -19.57 9.56
CA GLY A 169 17.98 -18.61 8.98
C GLY A 169 18.24 -18.25 7.51
N ARG A 170 19.32 -18.76 6.89
CA ARG A 170 19.68 -18.38 5.52
C ARG A 170 18.62 -18.89 4.54
N GLY A 171 18.06 -17.97 3.75
CA GLY A 171 16.97 -18.27 2.82
C GLY A 171 15.59 -18.36 3.48
N ALA A 172 15.48 -18.16 4.80
CA ALA A 172 14.20 -18.14 5.49
C ALA A 172 13.53 -16.75 5.47
N TYR A 173 14.28 -15.71 5.13
CA TYR A 173 13.79 -14.33 5.02
C TYR A 173 14.34 -13.67 3.76
N THR A 174 13.64 -12.64 3.30
CA THR A 174 14.04 -11.83 2.13
C THR A 174 15.22 -10.93 2.47
N ASN A 175 16.15 -10.80 1.51
CA ASN A 175 17.25 -9.83 1.58
C ASN A 175 16.84 -8.46 1.01
N TYR A 176 15.58 -8.31 0.62
CA TYR A 176 15.02 -7.09 0.06
C TYR A 176 14.13 -6.42 1.12
N PHE A 177 14.58 -5.32 1.68
CA PHE A 177 13.91 -4.66 2.80
C PHE A 177 14.14 -3.14 2.77
N GLY A 178 13.52 -2.42 3.70
CA GLY A 178 13.65 -0.96 3.75
C GLY A 178 13.13 -0.28 2.50
N LEU A 179 12.18 -0.93 1.80
CA LEU A 179 11.53 -0.34 0.66
C LEU A 179 10.49 0.67 1.18
N GLU A 180 10.73 1.94 0.89
CA GLU A 180 9.96 3.05 1.42
C GLU A 180 9.14 3.73 0.33
N LEU A 181 8.04 4.34 0.74
CA LEU A 181 7.40 5.40 -0.02
C LEU A 181 7.98 6.75 0.40
N ALA A 182 8.09 7.68 -0.55
CA ALA A 182 8.36 9.08 -0.28
C ALA A 182 7.18 9.94 -0.75
N SER A 183 6.95 11.02 -0.04
CA SER A 183 5.99 12.04 -0.44
C SER A 183 6.47 12.79 -1.68
N LYS A 184 5.58 13.06 -2.63
CA LYS A 184 5.86 13.89 -3.83
C LYS A 184 5.67 15.39 -3.57
N GLU A 185 5.02 15.71 -2.45
CA GLU A 185 4.66 17.05 -2.03
C GLU A 185 4.44 17.05 -0.52
N VAL A 186 4.17 18.22 0.07
CA VAL A 186 3.72 18.29 1.46
C VAL A 186 2.35 17.62 1.59
N ILE A 187 2.26 16.61 2.46
CA ILE A 187 1.02 15.93 2.82
C ILE A 187 0.60 16.45 4.19
N PRO A 188 -0.42 17.32 4.29
CA PRO A 188 -0.89 17.81 5.58
C PRO A 188 -1.47 16.68 6.43
N ALA A 189 -1.42 16.86 7.74
CA ALA A 189 -2.06 16.00 8.71
C ALA A 189 -3.55 15.81 8.35
N GLY A 190 -4.03 14.57 8.47
CA GLY A 190 -5.38 14.18 8.13
C GLY A 190 -5.57 13.74 6.68
N ARG A 191 -4.61 13.97 5.78
CA ARG A 191 -4.74 13.65 4.37
C ARG A 191 -4.41 12.18 4.09
N GLU A 192 -5.22 11.55 3.25
CA GLU A 192 -5.00 10.20 2.76
C GLU A 192 -3.78 10.15 1.83
N ILE A 193 -3.02 9.07 1.93
CA ILE A 193 -1.86 8.77 1.12
C ILE A 193 -2.32 7.97 -0.09
N PHE A 194 -2.14 8.57 -1.26
CA PHE A 194 -2.40 7.96 -2.55
C PHE A 194 -1.07 7.68 -3.24
N VAL A 195 -0.82 6.42 -3.56
CA VAL A 195 0.45 5.96 -4.11
C VAL A 195 0.38 5.94 -5.63
N GLU A 196 1.46 6.39 -6.28
CA GLU A 196 1.64 6.21 -7.70
C GLU A 196 2.20 4.80 -7.99
N TYR A 197 1.38 3.98 -8.64
CA TYR A 197 1.73 2.58 -8.91
C TYR A 197 2.36 2.34 -10.28
N GLY A 198 2.70 3.42 -10.99
CA GLY A 198 3.36 3.41 -12.29
C GLY A 198 2.40 3.33 -13.49
N ASP A 199 2.97 3.42 -14.69
CA ASP A 199 2.23 3.55 -15.95
C ASP A 199 1.36 2.33 -16.29
N ASN A 200 1.65 1.15 -15.73
CA ASN A 200 0.87 -0.07 -15.95
C ASN A 200 -0.55 0.00 -15.37
N TRP A 201 -0.84 0.99 -14.51
CA TRP A 201 -2.13 1.21 -13.87
C TRP A 201 -2.93 2.38 -14.48
N GLN A 202 -2.46 2.95 -15.59
CA GLN A 202 -3.25 3.93 -16.32
C GLN A 202 -4.32 3.19 -17.12
N ASP A 203 -5.60 3.47 -16.84
CA ASP A 203 -6.75 2.93 -17.57
C ASP A 203 -6.48 2.99 -19.08
N GLU A 204 -6.61 1.87 -19.77
CA GLU A 204 -6.47 1.73 -21.23
C GLU A 204 -7.39 2.70 -22.01
N ASN A 205 -8.36 3.30 -21.34
CA ASN A 205 -9.29 4.31 -21.84
C ASN A 205 -8.74 5.75 -21.78
N GLY A 206 -7.50 5.99 -22.20
CA GLY A 206 -6.76 7.27 -22.15
C GLY A 206 -7.46 8.51 -22.76
N ASP A 207 -8.63 8.36 -23.39
CA ASP A 207 -9.47 9.46 -23.86
C ASP A 207 -10.38 10.07 -22.77
N LYS A 208 -10.82 9.30 -21.76
CA LYS A 208 -11.61 9.84 -20.63
C LYS A 208 -10.76 10.68 -19.68
N GLU A 209 -9.45 10.43 -19.61
CA GLU A 209 -8.54 11.19 -18.73
C GLU A 209 -8.40 12.65 -19.16
N LYS A 210 -8.30 12.93 -20.46
CA LYS A 210 -8.09 14.28 -21.00
C LYS A 210 -9.20 15.26 -20.63
N GLU A 211 -10.43 14.77 -20.44
CA GLU A 211 -11.61 15.58 -20.12
C GLU A 211 -11.84 15.78 -18.62
N SER A 212 -11.10 15.06 -17.77
CA SER A 212 -11.25 15.12 -16.31
C SER A 212 -10.31 16.14 -15.65
N LEU A 213 -10.71 16.71 -14.50
CA LEU A 213 -9.81 17.60 -13.75
C LEU A 213 -8.61 16.82 -13.20
N THR A 214 -7.42 17.33 -13.50
CA THR A 214 -6.15 16.86 -12.95
C THR A 214 -5.86 17.54 -11.61
N LYS A 215 -4.90 17.02 -10.84
CA LYS A 215 -4.39 17.66 -9.62
C LYS A 215 -4.00 19.13 -9.82
N LYS A 216 -3.32 19.43 -10.93
CA LYS A 216 -2.93 20.80 -11.32
C LYS A 216 -4.14 21.69 -11.58
N ASP A 217 -5.25 21.12 -12.05
CA ASP A 217 -6.48 21.88 -12.28
C ASP A 217 -7.12 22.28 -10.95
N TYR A 218 -7.18 21.39 -9.94
CA TYR A 218 -7.69 21.76 -8.61
C TYR A 218 -6.86 22.85 -7.94
N GLY A 219 -5.53 22.74 -7.97
CA GLY A 219 -4.67 23.80 -7.40
C GLY A 219 -4.87 25.16 -8.09
N ARG A 220 -5.21 25.19 -9.39
CA ARG A 220 -5.59 26.43 -10.10
C ARG A 220 -6.98 26.93 -9.70
N VAL A 221 -7.92 26.02 -9.44
CA VAL A 221 -9.24 26.36 -8.92
C VAL A 221 -9.09 27.01 -7.54
N ASP A 222 -8.30 26.43 -6.63
CA ASP A 222 -8.08 26.96 -5.28
C ASP A 222 -7.46 28.36 -5.31
N GLN A 223 -6.41 28.56 -6.12
CA GLN A 223 -5.83 29.90 -6.35
C GLN A 223 -6.84 30.91 -6.91
N THR A 224 -7.82 30.42 -7.69
CA THR A 224 -8.87 31.26 -8.24
C THR A 224 -9.92 31.59 -7.16
N ILE A 225 -10.30 30.63 -6.33
CA ILE A 225 -11.18 30.83 -5.15
C ILE A 225 -10.56 31.86 -4.21
N GLU A 226 -9.27 31.75 -3.88
CA GLU A 226 -8.56 32.74 -3.05
C GLU A 226 -8.65 34.15 -3.63
N LYS A 227 -8.44 34.28 -4.95
CA LYS A 227 -8.54 35.57 -5.65
C LYS A 227 -9.97 36.11 -5.64
N MET A 228 -10.98 35.25 -5.74
CA MET A 228 -12.38 35.66 -5.62
C MET A 228 -12.68 36.19 -4.22
N ILE A 229 -12.26 35.48 -3.17
CA ILE A 229 -12.42 35.89 -1.77
C ILE A 229 -11.75 37.26 -1.55
N GLN A 230 -10.49 37.41 -1.99
CA GLN A 230 -9.76 38.67 -1.90
C GLN A 230 -10.47 39.81 -2.65
N PHE A 231 -11.03 39.53 -3.83
CA PHE A 231 -11.80 40.51 -4.61
C PHE A 231 -13.06 40.97 -3.86
N PHE A 232 -13.88 40.03 -3.37
CA PHE A 232 -15.11 40.38 -2.65
C PHE A 232 -14.83 41.11 -1.34
N HIS A 233 -13.78 40.73 -0.61
CA HIS A 233 -13.35 41.43 0.59
C HIS A 233 -12.88 42.87 0.28
N LYS A 234 -12.03 43.04 -0.74
CA LYS A 234 -11.53 44.37 -1.15
C LYS A 234 -12.65 45.32 -1.61
N HIS A 235 -13.74 44.77 -2.15
CA HIS A 235 -14.86 45.53 -2.70
C HIS A 235 -16.13 45.47 -1.83
N GLU A 236 -16.04 44.98 -0.59
CA GLU A 236 -17.17 44.74 0.30
C GLU A 236 -18.03 45.99 0.53
N SER A 237 -17.41 47.16 0.71
CA SER A 237 -18.12 48.43 0.92
C SER A 237 -18.80 49.00 -0.34
N LYS A 238 -18.50 48.45 -1.52
CA LYS A 238 -18.96 48.96 -2.83
C LYS A 238 -19.96 48.03 -3.53
N LEU A 239 -20.10 46.80 -3.05
CA LEU A 239 -20.95 45.79 -3.64
C LEU A 239 -22.05 45.41 -2.65
N ASP A 240 -23.29 45.68 -3.03
CA ASP A 240 -24.43 45.07 -2.35
C ASP A 240 -24.49 43.56 -2.65
N GLU A 241 -25.22 42.82 -1.81
CA GLU A 241 -25.33 41.35 -1.93
C GLU A 241 -25.85 40.89 -3.31
N GLY A 242 -26.79 41.63 -3.91
CA GLY A 242 -27.30 41.31 -5.24
C GLY A 242 -26.24 41.47 -6.32
N SER A 243 -25.38 42.49 -6.20
CA SER A 243 -24.24 42.70 -7.09
C SER A 243 -23.16 41.64 -6.89
N LYS A 244 -22.83 41.26 -5.64
CA LYS A 244 -21.88 40.19 -5.35
C LYS A 244 -22.29 38.88 -6.02
N LYS A 245 -23.55 38.47 -5.85
CA LYS A 245 -24.09 37.25 -6.43
C LYS A 245 -24.04 37.25 -7.96
N LYS A 246 -24.38 38.38 -8.60
CA LYS A 246 -24.30 38.49 -10.07
C LYS A 246 -22.87 38.41 -10.60
N ILE A 247 -21.93 39.07 -9.94
CA ILE A 247 -20.51 39.02 -10.32
C ILE A 247 -19.98 37.60 -10.12
N TYR A 248 -20.33 36.97 -8.99
CA TYR A 248 -19.93 35.60 -8.71
C TYR A 248 -20.47 34.62 -9.74
N GLU A 249 -21.76 34.67 -10.07
CA GLU A 249 -22.36 33.84 -11.13
C GLU A 249 -21.67 34.03 -12.49
N PHE A 250 -21.33 35.27 -12.84
CA PHE A 250 -20.56 35.55 -14.05
C PHE A 250 -19.16 34.90 -14.00
N LEU A 251 -18.45 35.00 -12.87
CA LEU A 251 -17.13 34.37 -12.71
C LEU A 251 -17.23 32.83 -12.74
N ARG A 252 -18.18 32.27 -11.98
CA ARG A 252 -18.41 30.83 -11.83
C ARG A 252 -18.82 30.18 -13.14
N ARG A 253 -19.70 30.80 -13.92
CA ARG A 253 -20.22 30.23 -15.16
C ARG A 253 -19.40 30.63 -16.37
N ASP A 254 -19.29 31.92 -16.64
CA ASP A 254 -18.81 32.39 -17.95
C ASP A 254 -17.28 32.41 -18.00
N VAL A 255 -16.60 32.77 -16.91
CA VAL A 255 -15.13 32.79 -16.87
C VAL A 255 -14.53 31.39 -16.75
N MET A 256 -15.08 30.52 -15.89
CA MET A 256 -14.56 29.15 -15.75
C MET A 256 -14.74 28.31 -17.00
N LEU A 257 -15.90 28.40 -17.67
CA LEU A 257 -16.13 27.71 -18.95
C LEU A 257 -15.16 28.19 -20.04
N ALA A 258 -14.90 29.50 -20.11
CA ALA A 258 -13.98 30.06 -21.11
C ALA A 258 -12.51 29.69 -20.84
N ALA A 259 -12.10 29.63 -19.56
CA ALA A 259 -10.71 29.38 -19.18
C ALA A 259 -10.32 27.90 -19.20
N ALA A 260 -11.24 27.00 -18.83
CA ALA A 260 -10.94 25.56 -18.67
C ALA A 260 -11.46 24.68 -19.83
N GLY A 261 -12.28 25.23 -20.73
CA GLY A 261 -12.99 24.47 -21.77
C GLY A 261 -14.33 23.91 -21.28
N SER A 262 -15.14 23.38 -22.21
CA SER A 262 -16.55 23.05 -21.95
C SER A 262 -16.75 21.98 -20.89
N GLU A 263 -15.95 20.92 -20.88
CA GLU A 263 -16.14 19.80 -19.94
C GLU A 263 -15.52 20.07 -18.56
N LYS A 264 -14.27 20.53 -18.51
CA LYS A 264 -13.61 20.89 -17.24
C LYS A 264 -14.31 22.07 -16.57
N GLY A 265 -14.74 23.07 -17.33
CA GLY A 265 -15.49 24.20 -16.79
C GLY A 265 -16.83 23.79 -16.16
N LYS A 266 -17.54 22.82 -16.74
CA LYS A 266 -18.75 22.23 -16.12
C LYS A 266 -18.44 21.53 -14.80
N GLN A 267 -17.32 20.80 -14.74
CA GLN A 267 -16.88 20.13 -13.51
C GLN A 267 -16.56 21.16 -12.41
N ILE A 268 -15.77 22.20 -12.73
CA ILE A 268 -15.44 23.28 -11.80
C ILE A 268 -16.70 24.01 -11.32
N HIS A 269 -17.62 24.32 -12.24
CA HIS A 269 -18.88 24.98 -11.90
C HIS A 269 -19.69 24.20 -10.85
N LYS A 270 -19.73 22.86 -10.97
CA LYS A 270 -20.43 21.99 -10.02
C LYS A 270 -19.75 21.91 -8.65
N MET A 271 -18.45 22.17 -8.56
CA MET A 271 -17.70 22.15 -7.29
C MET A 271 -17.85 23.44 -6.50
N LEU A 272 -18.05 24.56 -7.17
CA LEU A 272 -18.20 25.85 -6.53
C LEU A 272 -19.60 26.03 -5.94
N PRO A 273 -19.74 26.61 -4.73
CA PRO A 273 -21.01 26.81 -4.05
C PRO A 273 -21.89 27.80 -4.82
N ASP A 274 -23.17 27.84 -4.48
CA ASP A 274 -24.10 28.81 -5.06
C ASP A 274 -23.96 30.20 -4.40
N ASP A 275 -23.42 30.29 -3.19
CA ASP A 275 -23.18 31.53 -2.46
C ASP A 275 -21.67 31.86 -2.40
N PRO A 276 -21.23 33.07 -2.81
CA PRO A 276 -19.82 33.47 -2.69
C PRO A 276 -19.30 33.52 -1.25
N ALA A 277 -20.16 33.59 -0.23
CA ALA A 277 -19.73 33.56 1.17
C ALA A 277 -19.16 32.19 1.58
N GLU A 278 -19.65 31.11 0.98
CA GLU A 278 -19.26 29.72 1.24
C GLU A 278 -17.94 29.34 0.54
N LEU A 279 -17.36 30.24 -0.27
CA LEU A 279 -16.06 29.99 -0.92
C LEU A 279 -14.93 29.80 0.11
N LYS A 280 -15.05 30.43 1.27
CA LYS A 280 -14.08 30.28 2.36
C LYS A 280 -14.10 28.86 2.91
N ASP A 281 -15.30 28.29 3.01
CA ASP A 281 -15.51 26.95 3.55
C ASP A 281 -14.79 25.91 2.68
N ILE A 282 -14.79 26.06 1.34
CA ILE A 282 -14.00 25.19 0.45
C ILE A 282 -12.50 25.20 0.83
N LEU A 283 -11.92 26.36 1.09
CA LEU A 283 -10.50 26.45 1.43
C LEU A 283 -10.22 25.93 2.84
N GLU A 284 -11.14 26.17 3.78
CA GLU A 284 -11.06 25.67 5.16
C GLU A 284 -11.21 24.14 5.23
N ASP A 285 -12.00 23.56 4.33
CA ASP A 285 -12.22 22.11 4.20
C ASP A 285 -11.09 21.39 3.42
N GLY A 286 -9.98 22.08 3.12
CA GLY A 286 -8.82 21.48 2.43
C GLY A 286 -8.78 21.68 0.92
N GLY A 287 -9.56 22.63 0.38
CA GLY A 287 -9.55 23.03 -1.02
C GLY A 287 -10.60 22.31 -1.88
N SER A 288 -10.74 22.77 -3.13
CA SER A 288 -11.70 22.25 -4.11
C SER A 288 -11.52 20.76 -4.42
N PHE A 289 -10.32 20.26 -4.19
CA PHE A 289 -10.00 18.84 -4.28
C PHE A 289 -10.72 18.01 -3.20
N ALA A 290 -10.62 18.44 -1.93
CA ALA A 290 -11.25 17.75 -0.80
C ALA A 290 -12.78 17.74 -0.91
N SER A 291 -13.38 18.80 -1.46
CA SER A 291 -14.82 18.86 -1.74
C SER A 291 -15.30 17.80 -2.74
N LYS A 292 -14.43 17.31 -3.64
CA LYS A 292 -14.78 16.29 -4.63
C LYS A 292 -14.46 14.87 -4.16
N ALA A 293 -13.52 14.72 -3.24
CA ALA A 293 -13.22 13.46 -2.59
C ALA A 293 -13.47 13.59 -1.08
N PRO A 294 -14.75 13.63 -0.64
CA PRO A 294 -15.08 13.73 0.77
C PRO A 294 -14.39 12.61 1.55
N GLY A 295 -13.67 12.97 2.60
CA GLY A 295 -12.92 12.01 3.41
C GLY A 295 -11.50 11.70 2.93
N SER A 296 -11.03 12.28 1.81
CA SER A 296 -9.59 12.26 1.43
C SER A 296 -8.74 13.11 2.38
N VAL A 297 -9.40 13.96 3.16
CA VAL A 297 -8.88 14.63 4.34
C VAL A 297 -9.85 14.37 5.50
N ARG A 298 -9.32 13.91 6.64
CA ARG A 298 -10.05 13.67 7.89
C ARG A 298 -9.44 14.53 8.99
N SER A 299 -10.23 14.96 9.97
CA SER A 299 -9.64 15.62 11.14
C SER A 299 -8.85 14.61 11.97
N ILE A 300 -7.87 15.10 12.73
CA ILE A 300 -7.04 14.24 13.57
C ILE A 300 -7.87 13.59 14.67
N GLU A 301 -8.83 14.31 15.24
CA GLU A 301 -9.76 13.78 16.24
C GLU A 301 -10.61 12.63 15.66
N TRP A 302 -10.99 12.73 14.37
CA TRP A 302 -11.70 11.64 13.71
C TRP A 302 -10.80 10.42 13.53
N LEU A 303 -9.55 10.60 13.12
CA LEU A 303 -8.57 9.52 12.95
C LEU A 303 -8.20 8.87 14.30
N GLU A 304 -8.09 9.64 15.37
CA GLU A 304 -7.86 9.10 16.72
C GLU A 304 -9.04 8.25 17.21
N ALA A 305 -10.26 8.59 16.80
CA ALA A 305 -11.47 7.88 17.21
C ALA A 305 -11.84 6.68 16.32
N ASN A 306 -11.48 6.71 15.03
CA ASN A 306 -11.93 5.74 14.01
C ASN A 306 -10.80 5.07 13.24
N GLY A 307 -9.56 5.49 13.46
CA GLY A 307 -8.37 4.92 12.81
C GLY A 307 -7.57 4.04 13.75
N LEU A 308 -6.72 3.20 13.17
CA LEU A 308 -5.78 2.33 13.87
C LEU A 308 -4.36 2.84 13.64
N CYS A 309 -3.61 3.07 14.71
CA CYS A 309 -2.26 3.61 14.59
C CYS A 309 -1.28 2.60 13.98
N MET A 310 -0.56 2.99 12.93
CA MET A 310 0.32 2.11 12.15
C MET A 310 1.82 2.21 12.50
N ASP A 311 2.24 3.25 13.22
CA ASP A 311 3.67 3.55 13.44
C ASP A 311 4.13 3.32 14.89
N ASN A 312 3.44 2.44 15.62
CA ASN A 312 3.82 1.99 16.96
C ASN A 312 5.12 1.17 16.98
N ILE A 313 5.53 0.64 15.81
CA ILE A 313 6.75 -0.15 15.63
C ILE A 313 7.54 0.30 14.40
N LYS A 314 8.85 0.09 14.44
CA LYS A 314 9.80 0.35 13.34
C LYS A 314 10.72 -0.85 13.11
N PRO A 315 11.23 -1.06 11.88
CA PRO A 315 12.19 -2.12 11.62
C PRO A 315 13.56 -1.79 12.24
N GLY A 316 14.33 -2.82 12.59
CA GLY A 316 15.68 -2.72 13.12
C GLY A 316 16.45 -4.03 13.05
N PRO A 317 17.75 -4.06 13.39
CA PRO A 317 18.52 -5.30 13.52
C PRO A 317 17.96 -6.14 14.67
N SER A 318 17.56 -7.39 14.42
CA SER A 318 16.99 -8.23 15.48
C SER A 318 18.00 -8.52 16.59
N THR A 319 17.52 -8.61 17.84
CA THR A 319 18.32 -9.12 18.97
C THR A 319 18.35 -10.65 19.02
N ILE A 320 17.54 -11.31 18.19
CA ILE A 320 17.48 -12.76 18.08
C ILE A 320 18.58 -13.22 17.11
N PRO A 321 19.49 -14.12 17.52
CA PRO A 321 20.53 -14.63 16.62
C PRO A 321 19.94 -15.22 15.34
N TYR A 322 20.49 -14.80 14.20
CA TYR A 322 20.13 -15.30 12.86
C TYR A 322 18.69 -15.03 12.38
N ALA A 323 17.94 -14.17 13.09
CA ALA A 323 16.60 -13.74 12.66
C ALA A 323 16.65 -12.58 11.65
N GLY A 324 17.83 -12.04 11.35
CA GLY A 324 18.00 -10.86 10.51
C GLY A 324 17.44 -9.61 11.19
N ARG A 325 16.21 -9.25 10.85
CA ARG A 325 15.54 -8.00 11.27
C ARG A 325 14.41 -8.26 12.26
N GLY A 326 14.10 -7.24 13.04
CA GLY A 326 13.05 -7.25 14.06
C GLY A 326 12.22 -5.97 14.00
N ALA A 327 11.03 -6.02 14.59
CA ALA A 327 10.21 -4.84 14.84
C ALA A 327 10.44 -4.33 16.27
N PHE A 328 10.62 -3.02 16.42
CA PHE A 328 10.94 -2.36 17.68
C PHE A 328 9.92 -1.29 17.98
N ALA A 329 9.46 -1.20 19.23
CA ALA A 329 8.50 -0.19 19.62
C ALA A 329 9.07 1.23 19.43
N THR A 330 8.29 2.13 18.85
CA THR A 330 8.65 3.55 18.67
C THR A 330 8.26 4.40 19.87
N ARG A 331 7.47 3.82 20.79
CA ARG A 331 6.93 4.45 21.99
C ARG A 331 6.59 3.38 23.02
N ASP A 332 6.29 3.79 24.25
CA ASP A 332 5.75 2.88 25.27
C ASP A 332 4.35 2.37 24.86
N ILE A 333 4.16 1.05 24.84
CA ILE A 333 2.87 0.41 24.53
C ILE A 333 2.39 -0.35 25.77
N LYS A 334 1.18 -0.06 26.23
CA LYS A 334 0.59 -0.69 27.42
C LYS A 334 0.07 -2.09 27.11
N GLU A 335 0.09 -2.96 28.13
CA GLU A 335 -0.58 -4.26 28.04
C GLU A 335 -2.03 -4.11 27.54
N GLY A 336 -2.41 -4.93 26.56
CA GLY A 336 -3.72 -4.90 25.92
C GLY A 336 -3.85 -3.90 24.77
N ASN A 337 -2.91 -2.97 24.59
CA ASN A 337 -2.99 -1.98 23.52
C ASN A 337 -2.46 -2.52 22.18
N LEU A 338 -2.89 -1.87 21.11
CA LEU A 338 -2.48 -2.13 19.74
C LEU A 338 -0.97 -1.91 19.55
N VAL A 339 -0.31 -2.89 18.96
CA VAL A 339 1.08 -2.85 18.47
C VAL A 339 1.10 -2.61 16.97
N SER A 340 0.25 -3.29 16.20
CA SER A 340 0.14 -3.09 14.74
C SER A 340 -1.20 -3.60 14.22
N PRO A 341 -1.93 -2.82 13.39
CA PRO A 341 -3.07 -3.31 12.65
C PRO A 341 -2.59 -4.10 11.43
N VAL A 342 -3.23 -5.22 11.14
CA VAL A 342 -2.81 -6.17 10.10
C VAL A 342 -4.01 -6.57 9.25
N PRO A 343 -4.40 -5.75 8.27
CA PRO A 343 -5.34 -6.18 7.24
C PRO A 343 -4.77 -7.38 6.48
N LEU A 344 -5.67 -8.20 5.95
CA LEU A 344 -5.32 -9.48 5.35
C LEU A 344 -5.72 -9.54 3.88
N ILE A 345 -4.84 -10.09 3.06
CA ILE A 345 -5.18 -10.68 1.77
C ILE A 345 -5.26 -12.19 1.97
N HIS A 346 -6.39 -12.79 1.63
CA HIS A 346 -6.55 -14.24 1.68
C HIS A 346 -5.98 -14.88 0.41
N ILE A 347 -5.33 -16.03 0.59
CA ILE A 347 -4.92 -16.95 -0.45
C ILE A 347 -5.63 -18.26 -0.09
N SER A 348 -6.68 -18.62 -0.83
CA SER A 348 -7.58 -19.72 -0.48
C SER A 348 -6.94 -21.11 -0.55
N ASP A 349 -5.88 -21.24 -1.34
CA ASP A 349 -5.09 -22.47 -1.45
C ASP A 349 -3.59 -22.16 -1.42
N GLU A 350 -2.90 -22.60 -0.37
CA GLU A 350 -1.47 -22.42 -0.19
C GLU A 350 -0.61 -23.09 -1.26
N THR A 351 -1.15 -24.07 -1.99
CA THR A 351 -0.42 -24.77 -3.06
C THR A 351 -0.07 -23.86 -4.23
N VAL A 352 -0.71 -22.68 -4.37
CA VAL A 352 -0.27 -21.69 -5.36
C VAL A 352 1.16 -21.21 -5.13
N LEU A 353 1.65 -21.32 -3.89
CA LEU A 353 3.02 -20.97 -3.52
C LEU A 353 4.02 -22.10 -3.79
N ASP A 354 3.58 -23.24 -4.31
CA ASP A 354 4.50 -24.29 -4.74
C ASP A 354 5.28 -23.89 -5.99
N MET A 355 6.52 -24.35 -6.07
CA MET A 355 7.37 -24.14 -7.24
C MET A 355 7.55 -25.45 -7.99
N HIS A 356 7.43 -25.36 -9.31
CA HIS A 356 7.52 -26.45 -10.26
C HIS A 356 8.58 -26.15 -11.33
N PRO A 357 9.11 -27.17 -12.04
CA PRO A 357 9.82 -26.95 -13.28
C PRO A 357 8.92 -26.16 -14.25
N VAL A 358 9.47 -25.08 -14.80
CA VAL A 358 8.78 -24.24 -15.79
C VAL A 358 9.56 -24.23 -17.09
N GLU A 359 8.84 -24.20 -18.21
CA GLU A 359 9.41 -24.10 -19.54
C GLU A 359 8.82 -22.92 -20.31
N SER A 360 9.62 -22.35 -21.21
CA SER A 360 9.17 -21.29 -22.11
C SER A 360 8.49 -21.92 -23.32
N VAL A 361 7.22 -21.57 -23.53
CA VAL A 361 6.41 -21.98 -24.67
C VAL A 361 6.11 -20.77 -25.54
N SER A 362 6.08 -20.99 -26.86
CA SER A 362 5.68 -19.93 -27.81
C SER A 362 4.22 -20.13 -28.20
N TYR A 363 3.42 -19.08 -28.08
CA TYR A 363 1.99 -19.11 -28.38
C TYR A 363 1.58 -17.91 -29.24
N ARG A 364 0.38 -17.99 -29.84
CA ARG A 364 -0.23 -16.92 -30.63
C ARG A 364 -1.69 -16.78 -30.24
N ASN A 365 -2.11 -15.55 -29.94
CA ASN A 365 -3.51 -15.24 -29.65
C ASN A 365 -4.37 -15.29 -30.92
N ASP A 366 -3.86 -14.77 -32.03
CA ASP A 366 -4.45 -14.88 -33.38
C ASP A 366 -3.42 -15.48 -34.36
N PRO A 367 -3.85 -16.28 -35.36
CA PRO A 367 -2.98 -16.72 -36.46
C PRO A 367 -2.10 -15.62 -37.09
N ASP A 368 -2.62 -14.40 -37.15
CA ASP A 368 -1.96 -13.24 -37.75
C ASP A 368 -1.05 -12.47 -36.78
N ASP A 369 -1.09 -12.78 -35.48
CA ASP A 369 -0.25 -12.13 -34.46
C ASP A 369 1.19 -12.67 -34.44
N GLU A 370 2.11 -11.83 -33.95
CA GLU A 370 3.47 -12.28 -33.66
C GLU A 370 3.44 -13.29 -32.52
N ALA A 371 4.30 -14.31 -32.63
CA ALA A 371 4.38 -15.34 -31.59
C ALA A 371 5.00 -14.75 -30.32
N GLU A 372 4.27 -14.85 -29.22
CA GLU A 372 4.73 -14.45 -27.90
C GLU A 372 5.36 -15.64 -27.19
N SER A 373 6.11 -15.39 -26.12
CA SER A 373 6.71 -16.43 -25.27
C SER A 373 6.26 -16.23 -23.83
N LEU A 374 5.76 -17.31 -23.23
CA LEU A 374 5.32 -17.35 -21.83
C LEU A 374 5.96 -18.56 -21.14
N PHE A 375 6.18 -18.46 -19.83
CA PHE A 375 6.56 -19.63 -19.05
C PHE A 375 5.31 -20.35 -18.52
N VAL A 376 5.30 -21.67 -18.62
CA VAL A 376 4.26 -22.55 -18.06
C VAL A 376 4.90 -23.68 -17.27
N ARG A 377 4.12 -24.31 -16.38
CA ARG A 377 4.51 -25.50 -15.63
C ARG A 377 4.75 -26.66 -16.59
N GLU A 378 5.96 -27.21 -16.55
CA GLU A 378 6.37 -28.37 -17.35
C GLU A 378 5.87 -29.69 -16.71
N SER A 379 5.84 -29.77 -15.38
CA SER A 379 5.42 -30.99 -14.68
C SER A 379 4.84 -30.73 -13.28
N ASP A 380 4.19 -31.76 -12.72
CA ASP A 380 3.63 -31.67 -11.38
C ASP A 380 4.67 -31.80 -10.25
N GLU A 381 5.93 -32.06 -10.56
CA GLU A 381 6.99 -32.21 -9.56
C GLU A 381 7.19 -30.92 -8.78
N ARG A 382 7.01 -30.97 -7.46
CA ARG A 382 7.30 -29.83 -6.57
C ARG A 382 8.81 -29.78 -6.31
N ILE A 383 9.46 -28.71 -6.77
CA ILE A 383 10.90 -28.46 -6.60
C ILE A 383 11.21 -27.45 -5.48
N GLY A 384 10.19 -26.75 -4.98
CA GLY A 384 10.37 -25.74 -3.94
C GLY A 384 9.05 -25.10 -3.50
N ILE A 385 9.20 -24.03 -2.70
CA ILE A 385 8.11 -23.20 -2.20
C ILE A 385 8.56 -21.74 -2.33
N GLN A 386 7.67 -20.86 -2.75
CA GLN A 386 7.91 -19.42 -2.79
C GLN A 386 8.24 -18.90 -1.38
N LEU A 387 9.20 -17.98 -1.28
CA LEU A 387 9.61 -17.37 -0.01
C LEU A 387 8.44 -16.65 0.70
N LEU A 388 7.44 -16.21 -0.07
CA LEU A 388 6.20 -15.61 0.42
C LEU A 388 5.52 -16.42 1.53
N MET A 389 5.62 -17.75 1.48
CA MET A 389 5.06 -18.64 2.50
C MET A 389 5.54 -18.28 3.92
N ASN A 390 6.80 -17.88 4.08
CA ASN A 390 7.37 -17.54 5.40
C ASN A 390 6.79 -16.23 5.99
N TYR A 391 6.04 -15.48 5.20
CA TYR A 391 5.43 -14.21 5.58
C TYR A 391 3.90 -14.31 5.72
N CYS A 392 3.30 -15.46 5.44
CA CYS A 392 1.88 -15.68 5.57
C CYS A 392 1.50 -16.25 6.95
N PHE A 393 0.23 -16.07 7.34
CA PHE A 393 -0.37 -16.75 8.50
C PHE A 393 -1.26 -17.87 8.00
N GLY A 394 -1.06 -19.09 8.49
CA GLY A 394 -1.83 -20.28 8.10
C GLY A 394 -2.13 -21.17 9.28
N HIS A 395 -3.06 -22.11 9.10
CA HIS A 395 -3.38 -23.16 10.07
C HIS A 395 -3.03 -24.53 9.49
N PRO A 396 -2.44 -25.47 10.25
CA PRO A 396 -2.09 -26.79 9.72
C PRO A 396 -3.29 -27.64 9.22
N GLU A 397 -4.52 -27.27 9.59
CA GLU A 397 -5.74 -27.95 9.14
C GLU A 397 -6.49 -27.17 8.03
N SER A 398 -5.87 -26.12 7.47
CA SER A 398 -6.45 -25.27 6.43
C SER A 398 -5.46 -25.12 5.27
N SER A 399 -5.96 -25.19 4.04
CA SER A 399 -5.19 -24.78 2.85
C SER A 399 -5.11 -23.26 2.72
N MET A 400 -6.06 -22.52 3.32
CA MET A 400 -6.05 -21.07 3.28
C MET A 400 -4.96 -20.49 4.16
N ILE A 401 -4.27 -19.50 3.61
CA ILE A 401 -3.30 -18.65 4.29
C ILE A 401 -3.64 -17.18 4.08
N PHE A 402 -3.16 -16.33 4.97
CA PHE A 402 -3.33 -14.89 4.89
C PHE A 402 -1.98 -14.21 4.70
N PHE A 403 -1.85 -13.40 3.65
CA PHE A 403 -0.74 -12.47 3.52
C PHE A 403 -1.04 -11.20 4.34
N PRO A 404 -0.29 -10.93 5.42
CA PRO A 404 -0.50 -9.77 6.27
C PRO A 404 0.03 -8.51 5.60
N THR A 405 -0.80 -7.48 5.50
CA THR A 405 -0.45 -6.22 4.83
C THR A 405 -0.20 -5.07 5.82
N GLY A 406 -0.18 -5.34 7.12
CA GLY A 406 0.16 -4.36 8.15
C GLY A 406 1.60 -3.84 8.02
N ALA A 407 1.80 -2.53 8.15
CA ALA A 407 3.12 -1.93 8.05
C ALA A 407 4.05 -2.46 9.15
N VAL A 408 5.26 -2.88 8.74
CA VAL A 408 6.33 -3.40 9.61
C VAL A 408 5.96 -4.72 10.32
N ALA A 409 4.73 -5.21 10.19
CA ALA A 409 4.26 -6.41 10.88
C ALA A 409 5.06 -7.67 10.50
N SER A 410 5.55 -7.71 9.27
CA SER A 410 6.41 -8.77 8.73
C SER A 410 7.79 -8.87 9.41
N TYR A 411 8.22 -7.85 10.17
CA TYR A 411 9.45 -7.90 10.96
C TYR A 411 9.24 -8.41 12.39
N ILE A 412 8.00 -8.70 12.82
CA ILE A 412 7.76 -9.17 14.18
C ILE A 412 8.14 -10.65 14.29
N ASN A 413 9.27 -10.88 14.97
CA ASN A 413 9.83 -12.21 15.16
C ASN A 413 8.99 -13.10 16.10
N HIS A 414 9.12 -14.41 15.90
CA HIS A 414 8.59 -15.40 16.81
C HIS A 414 9.38 -15.45 18.13
N GLY A 415 8.67 -15.50 19.26
CA GLY A 415 9.29 -15.68 20.56
C GLY A 415 9.63 -17.15 20.84
N SER A 416 10.91 -17.47 21.07
CA SER A 416 11.36 -18.84 21.39
C SER A 416 10.76 -19.48 22.66
N SER A 417 10.11 -18.69 23.51
CA SER A 417 9.38 -19.18 24.68
C SER A 417 8.29 -18.21 25.08
N LYS A 418 7.28 -18.70 25.80
CA LYS A 418 6.14 -17.91 26.25
C LYS A 418 6.54 -16.71 27.13
N GLU A 419 7.62 -16.81 27.92
CA GLU A 419 8.07 -15.68 28.76
C GLU A 419 8.71 -14.54 27.95
N LYS A 420 9.28 -14.87 26.78
CA LYS A 420 9.94 -13.92 25.88
C LYS A 420 8.98 -13.24 24.92
N VAL A 421 7.77 -13.77 24.79
CA VAL A 421 6.70 -13.16 24.01
C VAL A 421 6.19 -11.94 24.76
N ASN A 422 5.99 -10.83 24.03
CA ASN A 422 5.40 -9.60 24.54
C ASN A 422 4.20 -9.14 23.70
N ALA A 423 3.88 -9.81 22.59
CA ALA A 423 2.69 -9.54 21.78
C ALA A 423 1.94 -10.82 21.37
N LYS A 424 0.66 -10.69 21.05
CA LYS A 424 -0.18 -11.77 20.49
C LYS A 424 -1.01 -11.22 19.35
N ILE A 425 -1.49 -12.12 18.49
CA ILE A 425 -2.38 -11.78 17.40
C ILE A 425 -3.82 -12.10 17.82
N VAL A 426 -4.75 -11.23 17.48
CA VAL A 426 -6.20 -11.37 17.75
C VAL A 426 -6.99 -10.88 16.54
N TRP A 427 -8.21 -11.37 16.35
CA TRP A 427 -9.15 -10.76 15.42
C TRP A 427 -9.52 -9.35 15.89
N SER A 428 -9.51 -8.38 14.98
CA SER A 428 -9.84 -6.99 15.29
C SER A 428 -11.29 -6.85 15.74
N ASP A 429 -11.57 -6.03 16.74
CA ASP A 429 -12.94 -5.61 17.10
C ASP A 429 -13.38 -4.33 16.36
N HIS A 430 -12.59 -3.86 15.39
CA HIS A 430 -12.88 -2.64 14.65
C HIS A 430 -14.21 -2.79 13.88
N PRO A 431 -15.06 -1.73 13.80
CA PRO A 431 -16.35 -1.79 13.12
C PRO A 431 -16.30 -2.21 11.64
N ASN A 432 -15.16 -2.00 10.99
CA ASN A 432 -14.92 -2.36 9.58
C ASN A 432 -14.22 -3.72 9.42
N ASN A 433 -14.03 -4.49 10.50
CA ASN A 433 -13.60 -5.87 10.37
C ASN A 433 -14.83 -6.74 10.09
N HIS A 434 -14.89 -7.31 8.90
CA HIS A 434 -15.96 -8.18 8.41
C HIS A 434 -15.85 -9.58 9.04
N LYS A 435 -16.10 -9.66 10.35
CA LYS A 435 -16.06 -10.92 11.12
C LYS A 435 -17.07 -11.95 10.66
N ASP A 436 -18.15 -11.50 10.05
CA ASP A 436 -19.17 -12.33 9.41
C ASP A 436 -18.56 -13.23 8.34
N TRP A 437 -17.48 -12.82 7.67
CA TRP A 437 -16.77 -13.67 6.70
C TRP A 437 -16.11 -14.90 7.33
N LEU A 438 -15.90 -14.91 8.65
CA LEU A 438 -15.35 -16.09 9.34
C LEU A 438 -16.35 -17.26 9.35
N ASP A 439 -17.64 -16.98 9.17
CA ASP A 439 -18.72 -17.97 9.12
C ASP A 439 -19.16 -18.29 7.68
N GLU A 440 -18.58 -17.64 6.67
CA GLU A 440 -18.94 -17.83 5.26
C GLU A 440 -18.26 -19.04 4.65
N GLU A 441 -18.95 -19.67 3.69
CA GLU A 441 -18.32 -20.66 2.82
C GLU A 441 -17.36 -19.93 1.88
N LEU A 442 -16.11 -20.37 1.85
CA LEU A 442 -15.07 -19.81 1.00
C LEU A 442 -15.55 -19.76 -0.45
N GLN A 443 -15.92 -18.57 -0.89
CA GLN A 443 -16.01 -18.28 -2.31
C GLN A 443 -14.60 -17.98 -2.79
N PRO A 444 -14.23 -18.37 -4.02
CA PRO A 444 -12.89 -18.15 -4.56
C PRO A 444 -12.48 -16.66 -4.58
N PHE A 445 -13.45 -15.74 -4.43
CA PHE A 445 -13.23 -14.30 -4.52
C PHE A 445 -14.00 -13.55 -3.44
N ASN A 446 -13.53 -13.62 -2.20
CA ASN A 446 -13.90 -12.59 -1.25
C ASN A 446 -13.11 -11.33 -1.57
N SER A 447 -13.63 -10.16 -1.23
CA SER A 447 -12.89 -8.93 -1.47
C SER A 447 -11.69 -8.76 -0.54
N MET A 448 -10.76 -7.89 -0.94
CA MET A 448 -9.60 -7.56 -0.14
C MET A 448 -10.00 -6.82 1.14
N GLY A 449 -9.28 -7.10 2.22
CA GLY A 449 -9.19 -6.18 3.35
C GLY A 449 -10.39 -6.19 4.29
N GLY A 450 -11.43 -6.99 4.03
CA GLY A 450 -12.53 -7.10 4.98
C GLY A 450 -12.09 -7.68 6.32
N LEU A 451 -11.14 -8.62 6.31
CA LEU A 451 -10.56 -9.21 7.51
C LEU A 451 -9.34 -8.44 8.01
N VAL A 452 -9.35 -8.13 9.31
CA VAL A 452 -8.26 -7.45 10.01
C VAL A 452 -7.88 -8.24 11.26
N LEU A 453 -6.60 -8.56 11.37
CA LEU A 453 -5.97 -8.97 12.61
C LEU A 453 -5.35 -7.77 13.30
N GLU A 454 -5.24 -7.83 14.62
CA GLU A 454 -4.47 -6.90 15.41
C GLU A 454 -3.38 -7.65 16.15
N ILE A 455 -2.19 -7.05 16.18
CA ILE A 455 -1.14 -7.48 17.09
C ILE A 455 -1.26 -6.60 18.33
N VAL A 456 -1.50 -7.21 19.48
CA VAL A 456 -1.73 -6.50 20.75
C VAL A 456 -0.68 -6.92 21.79
N ALA A 457 -0.30 -5.97 22.64
CA ALA A 457 0.69 -6.20 23.68
C ALA A 457 0.11 -7.13 24.78
N THR A 458 0.92 -8.09 25.22
CA THR A 458 0.59 -9.04 26.32
C THR A 458 1.16 -8.63 27.66
N LYS A 459 1.97 -7.57 27.67
CA LYS A 459 2.56 -6.87 28.82
C LYS A 459 3.00 -5.48 28.33
N ASP A 460 3.33 -4.57 29.24
CA ASP A 460 3.93 -3.29 28.85
C ASP A 460 5.21 -3.51 28.02
N ILE A 461 5.29 -2.88 26.85
CA ILE A 461 6.46 -2.88 25.95
C ILE A 461 7.08 -1.49 26.01
N LYS A 462 8.39 -1.42 26.23
CA LYS A 462 9.11 -0.14 26.28
C LYS A 462 9.53 0.33 24.91
N GLU A 463 9.61 1.65 24.73
CA GLU A 463 10.24 2.23 23.55
C GLU A 463 11.62 1.58 23.30
N GLY A 464 11.88 1.18 22.06
CA GLY A 464 13.11 0.48 21.64
C GLY A 464 13.16 -1.01 22.02
N GLU A 465 12.15 -1.58 22.67
CA GLU A 465 12.06 -3.01 22.90
C GLU A 465 11.62 -3.75 21.62
N GLU A 466 12.24 -4.89 21.33
CA GLU A 466 11.85 -5.74 20.19
C GLU A 466 10.52 -6.45 20.49
N GLY A 467 9.55 -6.29 19.60
CA GLY A 467 8.30 -7.03 19.60
C GLY A 467 8.54 -8.50 19.24
N LYS A 468 8.09 -9.42 20.10
CA LYS A 468 8.17 -10.87 19.91
C LYS A 468 6.79 -11.45 20.13
N ARG A 469 6.27 -12.16 19.13
CA ARG A 469 4.89 -12.68 19.15
C ARG A 469 4.82 -14.19 19.39
N THR A 470 3.71 -14.63 19.97
CA THR A 470 3.29 -16.04 19.98
C THR A 470 2.31 -16.31 18.84
N THR A 471 2.34 -17.53 18.29
CA THR A 471 1.34 -18.05 17.35
C THR A 471 0.21 -18.79 18.05
N GLU A 472 0.33 -19.11 19.34
CA GLU A 472 -0.60 -20.00 20.07
C GLU A 472 -2.00 -19.41 20.32
N SER A 473 -2.25 -18.13 20.00
CA SER A 473 -3.51 -17.44 20.34
C SER A 473 -4.55 -17.35 19.23
N ILE A 474 -4.18 -17.60 17.96
CA ILE A 474 -5.14 -17.53 16.84
C ILE A 474 -5.98 -18.81 16.75
N PHE A 475 -5.43 -19.97 17.13
CA PHE A 475 -6.00 -21.26 16.72
C PHE A 475 -6.75 -22.02 17.82
N VAL A 476 -6.99 -21.40 18.97
CA VAL A 476 -7.73 -22.05 20.08
C VAL A 476 -9.23 -21.67 20.08
N TYR A 477 -9.67 -20.76 19.22
CA TYR A 477 -11.08 -20.39 19.12
C TYR A 477 -11.58 -20.46 17.67
N TYR A 478 -12.24 -21.59 17.38
CA TYR A 478 -13.15 -21.88 16.27
C TYR A 478 -12.61 -21.73 14.84
N LEU A 479 -12.27 -22.88 14.24
CA LEU A 479 -12.83 -23.29 12.95
C LEU A 479 -14.07 -24.15 13.24
#